data_AF-A0A350JJ94-F1
#
_entry.id   AF-A0A350JJ94-F1
#
_cell.length_a   1.000
_cell.length_b   1.000
_cell.length_c   1.000
_cell.angle_alpha   90.00
_cell.angle_beta   90.00
_cell.angle_gamma   90.00
#
_symmetry.space_group_name_H-M   'P 1'
#
loop_
_entity.id
_entity.type
_entity.pdbx_description
1 polymer ?
#
loop_
_entity_poly.entity_id
_entity_poly.type
_entity_poly.pdbx_seq_one_letter_code
_entity_poly.pdbx_strand_id
1 'polypeptide(L)'
;MNEVNIYIGHLHGAKLLTAKGCAVSLWRIGKITFGICKDADSVHFGFGSGALSDYLDNNPQTKIIDLKLYLREGLVGTNKRDLLLQLKKNDGNLITLDQQDHLYEAIPYIESEPRGHYYAPSRVWGFPLKGYLCRMLLTERLVQLISDIAVNNNERQLIHIMWKEYQLAKQVKGDQPHLTVSGEFTGFSVRKFTDDFLIFDYA
;
A
#
# COMPACT_ATOMS: atom_id res chain seq x y z
N MET A 1 13.29 1.00 -19.91
CA MET A 1 14.33 -0.04 -19.81
C MET A 1 14.65 -0.57 -21.19
N ASN A 2 15.81 -0.19 -21.73
CA ASN A 2 16.25 -0.67 -23.05
C ASN A 2 17.23 -1.81 -22.86
N GLU A 3 16.97 -2.98 -23.45
CA GLU A 3 17.88 -4.12 -23.37
C GLU A 3 19.21 -3.81 -24.05
N VAL A 4 20.32 -4.21 -23.42
CA VAL A 4 21.68 -4.01 -23.92
C VAL A 4 22.47 -5.29 -23.72
N ASN A 5 23.20 -5.70 -24.76
CA ASN A 5 24.14 -6.80 -24.65
C ASN A 5 25.38 -6.36 -23.85
N ILE A 6 25.64 -7.04 -22.73
CA ILE A 6 26.74 -6.73 -21.84
C ILE A 6 27.69 -7.92 -21.83
N TYR A 7 28.93 -7.68 -22.27
CA TYR A 7 30.00 -8.67 -22.14
C TYR A 7 30.47 -8.77 -20.68
N ILE A 8 30.68 -9.98 -20.19
CA ILE A 8 31.00 -10.25 -18.78
C ILE A 8 32.27 -9.53 -18.29
N GLY A 9 33.25 -9.34 -19.17
CA GLY A 9 34.48 -8.61 -18.85
C GLY A 9 34.24 -7.16 -18.40
N HIS A 10 33.08 -6.57 -18.71
CA HIS A 10 32.72 -5.24 -18.23
C HIS A 10 32.27 -5.22 -16.75
N LEU A 11 32.05 -6.38 -16.11
CA LEU A 11 31.74 -6.45 -14.69
C LEU A 11 32.96 -6.14 -13.80
N HIS A 12 34.20 -6.31 -14.29
CA HIS A 12 35.42 -6.08 -13.50
C HIS A 12 35.61 -4.62 -13.03
N GLY A 13 34.92 -3.65 -13.65
CA GLY A 13 34.87 -2.26 -13.20
C GLY A 13 33.50 -1.81 -12.68
N ALA A 14 32.55 -2.73 -12.57
CA ALA A 14 31.17 -2.40 -12.22
C ALA A 14 30.99 -2.25 -10.71
N LYS A 15 30.07 -1.34 -10.32
CA LYS A 15 29.66 -1.16 -8.93
C LYS A 15 28.51 -2.09 -8.60
N LEU A 16 28.71 -3.00 -7.65
CA LEU A 16 27.64 -3.82 -7.08
C LEU A 16 26.66 -2.92 -6.29
N LEU A 17 25.37 -3.00 -6.61
CA LEU A 17 24.31 -2.22 -5.97
C LEU A 17 23.47 -3.04 -4.97
N THR A 18 23.41 -4.36 -5.15
CA THR A 18 22.73 -5.27 -4.22
C THR A 18 23.60 -5.63 -3.02
N ALA A 19 22.95 -5.99 -1.91
CA ALA A 19 23.62 -6.51 -0.73
C ALA A 19 24.37 -7.83 -1.03
N LYS A 20 25.41 -8.11 -0.24
CA LYS A 20 26.14 -9.38 -0.32
C LYS A 20 25.22 -10.51 0.14
N GLY A 21 25.04 -11.55 -0.68
CA GLY A 21 24.19 -12.71 -0.38
C GLY A 21 22.84 -12.74 -1.08
N CYS A 22 22.48 -11.74 -1.89
CA CYS A 22 21.31 -11.83 -2.77
C CYS A 22 21.53 -12.93 -3.82
N ALA A 23 20.50 -13.76 -4.08
CA ALA A 23 20.51 -14.78 -5.13
C ALA A 23 20.56 -14.17 -6.55
N VAL A 24 20.21 -12.90 -6.68
CA VAL A 24 20.34 -12.12 -7.90
C VAL A 24 20.98 -10.79 -7.54
N SER A 25 22.01 -10.43 -8.30
CA SER A 25 22.83 -9.25 -8.08
C SER A 25 22.61 -8.21 -9.17
N LEU A 26 22.60 -6.93 -8.79
CA LEU A 26 22.51 -5.80 -9.71
C LEU A 26 23.84 -5.06 -9.73
N TRP A 27 24.40 -4.89 -10.91
CA TRP A 27 25.67 -4.23 -11.15
C TRP A 27 25.44 -2.98 -12.01
N ARG A 28 26.05 -1.86 -11.61
CA ARG A 28 26.13 -0.64 -12.44
C ARG A 28 27.46 -0.62 -13.17
N ILE A 29 27.42 -0.77 -14.48
CA ILE A 29 28.60 -0.93 -15.35
C ILE A 29 29.02 0.42 -15.96
N GLY A 30 28.07 1.31 -16.19
CA GLY A 30 28.30 2.65 -16.72
C GLY A 30 27.43 3.70 -16.04
N LYS A 31 27.31 4.89 -16.65
CA LYS A 31 26.45 5.95 -16.11
C LYS A 31 25.00 5.48 -15.98
N ILE A 32 24.44 4.95 -17.06
CA ILE A 32 23.03 4.51 -17.13
C ILE A 32 22.87 3.01 -17.42
N THR A 33 23.96 2.24 -17.44
CA THR A 33 23.96 0.84 -17.85
C THR A 33 24.07 -0.09 -16.64
N PHE A 34 23.17 -1.07 -16.60
CA PHE A 34 23.01 -2.01 -15.51
C PHE A 34 23.01 -3.45 -16.01
N GLY A 35 23.53 -4.37 -15.19
CA GLY A 35 23.56 -5.80 -15.45
C GLY A 35 22.99 -6.58 -14.26
N ILE A 36 22.10 -7.54 -14.55
CA ILE A 36 21.53 -8.47 -13.59
C ILE A 36 22.27 -9.80 -13.73
N CYS A 37 22.84 -10.30 -12.64
CA CYS A 37 23.60 -11.55 -12.61
C CYS A 37 23.04 -12.46 -11.50
N LYS A 38 22.71 -13.72 -11.82
CA LYS A 38 22.27 -14.71 -10.84
C LYS A 38 23.47 -15.39 -10.18
N ASP A 39 24.49 -15.67 -10.97
CA ASP A 39 25.77 -16.21 -10.55
C ASP A 39 26.88 -15.19 -10.86
N ALA A 40 28.05 -15.33 -10.23
CA ALA A 40 29.17 -14.40 -10.44
C ALA A 40 29.70 -14.39 -11.89
N ASP A 41 29.44 -15.47 -12.63
CA ASP A 41 30.05 -15.77 -13.91
C ASP A 41 29.11 -15.57 -15.12
N SER A 42 27.97 -14.90 -14.96
CA SER A 42 27.08 -14.62 -16.10
C SER A 42 26.19 -13.38 -15.90
N VAL A 43 26.09 -12.58 -16.97
CA VAL A 43 25.06 -11.54 -17.06
C VAL A 43 23.80 -12.17 -17.64
N HIS A 44 22.75 -12.23 -16.83
CA HIS A 44 21.44 -12.77 -17.24
C HIS A 44 20.62 -11.77 -18.02
N PHE A 45 20.71 -10.49 -17.66
CA PHE A 45 19.98 -9.43 -18.33
C PHE A 45 20.73 -8.11 -18.22
N GLY A 46 20.98 -7.46 -19.35
CA GLY A 46 21.62 -6.15 -19.42
C GLY A 46 20.64 -5.10 -19.90
N PHE A 47 20.66 -3.91 -19.28
CA PHE A 47 19.77 -2.85 -19.69
C PHE A 47 20.32 -1.44 -19.44
N GLY A 48 19.84 -0.48 -20.21
CA GLY A 48 19.99 0.94 -19.97
C GLY A 48 18.76 1.51 -19.26
N SER A 49 19.00 2.32 -18.22
CA SER A 49 17.96 3.07 -17.51
C SER A 49 18.48 4.43 -17.02
N GLY A 50 17.91 5.51 -17.54
CA GLY A 50 18.20 6.86 -17.06
C GLY A 50 17.53 7.09 -15.72
N ALA A 51 16.25 6.71 -15.60
CA ALA A 51 15.48 6.91 -14.37
C ALA A 51 16.08 6.20 -13.16
N LEU A 52 16.56 4.96 -13.32
CA LEU A 52 17.22 4.23 -12.22
C LEU A 52 18.57 4.87 -11.85
N SER A 53 19.33 5.36 -12.83
CA SER A 53 20.58 6.08 -12.58
C SER A 53 20.32 7.33 -11.75
N ASP A 54 19.42 8.19 -12.21
CA ASP A 54 19.09 9.44 -11.56
C ASP A 54 18.55 9.21 -10.15
N TYR A 55 17.71 8.19 -9.96
CA TYR A 55 17.20 7.82 -8.64
C TYR A 55 18.33 7.42 -7.67
N LEU A 56 19.26 6.56 -8.09
CA LEU A 56 20.35 6.06 -7.25
C LEU A 56 21.39 7.16 -6.96
N ASP A 57 21.63 8.06 -7.91
CA ASP A 57 22.53 9.20 -7.71
C ASP A 57 21.95 10.21 -6.71
N ASN A 58 20.63 10.42 -6.74
CA ASN A 58 19.93 11.27 -5.78
C ASN A 58 19.73 10.60 -4.40
N ASN A 59 19.80 9.27 -4.31
CA ASN A 59 19.58 8.51 -3.08
C ASN A 59 20.77 7.56 -2.80
N PRO A 60 21.99 8.07 -2.54
CA PRO A 60 23.21 7.26 -2.47
C PRO A 60 23.25 6.26 -1.31
N GLN A 61 22.39 6.43 -0.31
CA GLN A 61 22.25 5.52 0.83
C GLN A 61 21.34 4.32 0.54
N THR A 62 20.70 4.28 -0.64
CA THR A 62 19.80 3.18 -1.03
C THR A 62 20.58 1.88 -1.10
N LYS A 63 20.20 0.91 -0.26
CA LYS A 63 20.73 -0.46 -0.31
C LYS A 63 19.65 -1.39 -0.83
N ILE A 64 19.93 -2.05 -1.95
CA ILE A 64 19.01 -3.03 -2.54
C ILE A 64 19.29 -4.39 -1.89
N ILE A 65 18.29 -4.96 -1.21
CA ILE A 65 18.40 -6.23 -0.49
C ILE A 65 17.80 -7.41 -1.25
N ASP A 66 16.95 -7.14 -2.24
CA ASP A 66 16.36 -8.18 -3.10
C ASP A 66 16.02 -7.58 -4.47
N LEU A 67 16.00 -8.44 -5.48
CA LEU A 67 15.72 -8.06 -6.87
C LEU A 67 14.88 -9.14 -7.55
N LYS A 68 13.86 -8.72 -8.29
CA LYS A 68 13.02 -9.60 -9.11
C LYS A 68 12.78 -8.99 -10.48
N LEU A 69 13.04 -9.78 -11.52
CA LEU A 69 12.67 -9.46 -12.89
C LEU A 69 11.53 -10.40 -13.28
N TYR A 70 10.38 -9.87 -13.68
CA TYR A 70 9.25 -10.70 -14.09
C TYR A 70 8.44 -10.05 -15.20
N LEU A 71 7.74 -10.89 -15.97
CA LEU A 71 6.79 -10.48 -16.98
C LEU A 71 5.41 -10.35 -16.34
N ARG A 72 4.84 -9.15 -16.41
CA ARG A 72 3.45 -8.91 -16.03
C ARG A 72 2.57 -9.18 -17.23
N GLU A 73 1.69 -10.16 -17.12
CA GLU A 73 0.63 -10.36 -18.10
C GLU A 73 -0.46 -9.31 -17.90
N GLY A 74 -0.90 -8.69 -19.00
CA GLY A 74 -2.00 -7.72 -19.00
C GLY A 74 -3.33 -8.34 -18.57
N LEU A 75 -4.34 -7.48 -18.41
CA LEU A 75 -5.72 -7.92 -18.14
C LEU A 75 -6.19 -8.90 -19.22
N VAL A 76 -7.06 -9.84 -18.82
CA VAL A 76 -7.66 -10.87 -19.69
C VAL A 76 -8.17 -10.21 -20.98
N GLY A 77 -7.64 -10.65 -22.13
CA GLY A 77 -7.97 -10.10 -23.45
C GLY A 77 -6.93 -9.15 -24.04
N THR A 78 -5.90 -8.76 -23.28
CA THR A 78 -4.75 -8.02 -23.82
C THR A 78 -3.50 -8.90 -23.87
N ASN A 79 -2.95 -9.16 -25.06
CA ASN A 79 -1.68 -9.89 -25.25
C ASN A 79 -0.45 -9.03 -24.87
N LYS A 80 -0.62 -8.00 -24.05
CA LYS A 80 0.49 -7.15 -23.61
C LYS A 80 1.20 -7.83 -22.45
N ARG A 81 2.50 -8.06 -22.63
CA ARG A 81 3.41 -8.52 -21.59
C ARG A 81 4.40 -7.39 -21.33
N ASP A 82 4.38 -6.88 -20.11
CA ASP A 82 5.28 -5.80 -19.70
C ASP A 82 6.39 -6.38 -18.81
N LEU A 83 7.65 -6.13 -19.17
CA LEU A 83 8.79 -6.53 -18.35
C LEU A 83 8.95 -5.53 -17.20
N LEU A 84 8.92 -6.03 -15.96
CA LEU A 84 9.08 -5.23 -14.75
C LEU A 84 10.29 -5.68 -13.95
N LEU A 85 11.08 -4.72 -13.52
CA LEU A 85 12.17 -4.90 -12.56
C LEU A 85 11.76 -4.34 -11.20
N GLN A 86 11.67 -5.19 -10.20
CA GLN A 86 11.44 -4.80 -8.81
C GLN A 86 12.71 -4.90 -7.98
N LEU A 87 13.00 -3.84 -7.23
CA LEU A 87 14.13 -3.72 -6.32
C LEU A 87 13.58 -3.50 -4.92
N LYS A 88 13.91 -4.37 -3.97
CA LYS A 88 13.56 -4.18 -2.57
C LYS A 88 14.68 -3.45 -1.86
N LYS A 89 14.34 -2.36 -1.18
CA LYS A 89 15.27 -1.57 -0.35
C LYS A 89 15.41 -2.17 1.05
N ASN A 90 16.46 -1.77 1.75
CA ASN A 90 16.72 -2.16 3.14
C ASN A 90 15.68 -1.62 4.14
N ASP A 91 14.97 -0.54 3.80
CA ASP A 91 13.84 0.00 4.58
C ASP A 91 12.53 -0.77 4.34
N GLY A 92 12.54 -1.77 3.45
CA GLY A 92 11.37 -2.57 3.08
C GLY A 92 10.56 -2.02 1.90
N ASN A 93 10.84 -0.79 1.46
CA ASN A 93 10.15 -0.19 0.31
C ASN A 93 10.54 -0.88 -1.00
N LEU A 94 9.64 -0.83 -1.98
CA LEU A 94 9.84 -1.44 -3.30
C LEU A 94 10.01 -0.34 -4.33
N ILE A 95 11.04 -0.45 -5.17
CA ILE A 95 11.18 0.35 -6.39
C ILE A 95 10.81 -0.56 -7.56
N THR A 96 9.96 -0.10 -8.45
CA THR A 96 9.58 -0.81 -9.67
C THR A 96 10.00 0.03 -10.87
N LEU A 97 10.78 -0.55 -11.77
CA LEU A 97 11.14 0.02 -13.06
C LEU A 97 10.40 -0.74 -14.15
N ASP A 98 9.71 -0.01 -15.04
CA ASP A 98 9.00 -0.61 -16.17
C ASP A 98 9.84 -0.65 -17.46
N GLN A 99 9.27 -1.28 -18.49
CA GLN A 99 9.90 -1.40 -19.80
C GLN A 99 10.07 -0.04 -20.49
N GLN A 100 9.25 0.96 -20.18
CA GLN A 100 9.31 2.32 -20.72
C GLN A 100 10.29 3.23 -19.98
N ASP A 101 11.00 2.72 -18.97
CA ASP A 101 11.95 3.46 -18.12
C ASP A 101 11.30 4.40 -17.11
N HIS A 102 10.03 4.16 -16.76
CA HIS A 102 9.42 4.82 -15.62
C HIS A 102 9.77 4.09 -14.33
N LEU A 103 10.13 4.87 -13.32
CA LEU A 103 10.48 4.38 -12.00
C LEU A 103 9.41 4.79 -11.00
N TYR A 104 8.88 3.81 -10.28
CA TYR A 104 7.87 3.96 -9.25
C TYR A 104 8.46 3.51 -7.92
N GLU A 105 8.39 4.34 -6.89
CA GLU A 105 8.67 3.90 -5.52
C GLU A 105 7.34 3.63 -4.81
N ALA A 106 7.16 2.38 -4.38
CA ALA A 106 6.08 1.99 -3.49
C ALA A 106 6.34 2.65 -2.15
N ILE A 107 5.66 3.77 -1.92
CA ILE A 107 5.49 4.33 -0.60
C ILE A 107 4.66 3.29 0.16
N PRO A 108 5.16 2.75 1.28
CA PRO A 108 4.38 1.83 2.10
C PRO A 108 3.05 2.53 2.37
N TYR A 109 1.96 1.81 2.19
CA TYR A 109 0.67 2.27 2.67
C TYR A 109 0.79 2.36 4.18
N ILE A 110 1.30 3.50 4.66
CA ILE A 110 0.97 4.02 5.95
C ILE A 110 -0.51 4.27 5.76
N GLU A 111 -1.33 3.41 6.35
CA GLU A 111 -2.70 3.72 6.67
C GLU A 111 -2.60 5.00 7.48
N SER A 112 -2.55 6.14 6.78
CA SER A 112 -2.60 7.42 7.44
C SER A 112 -3.90 7.31 8.19
N GLU A 113 -3.85 7.32 9.53
CA GLU A 113 -5.04 7.64 10.30
C GLU A 113 -5.72 8.75 9.52
N PRO A 114 -6.93 8.56 8.96
CA PRO A 114 -7.54 9.55 8.11
C PRO A 114 -7.36 10.87 8.82
N ARG A 115 -6.64 11.80 8.19
CA ARG A 115 -6.76 13.22 8.49
C ARG A 115 -8.17 13.71 8.07
N GLY A 116 -9.16 12.83 8.20
CA GLY A 116 -10.56 13.09 8.07
C GLY A 116 -11.03 13.57 9.42
N HIS A 117 -11.87 14.58 9.39
CA HIS A 117 -12.57 15.03 10.57
C HIS A 117 -13.41 13.86 11.08
N TYR A 118 -13.21 13.47 12.34
CA TYR A 118 -14.11 12.53 13.00
C TYR A 118 -15.28 13.31 13.61
N TYR A 119 -16.48 12.80 13.39
CA TYR A 119 -17.70 13.45 13.81
C TYR A 119 -18.37 12.63 14.91
N ALA A 120 -18.65 13.27 16.03
CA ALA A 120 -19.54 12.70 17.03
C ALA A 120 -20.99 12.78 16.53
N PRO A 121 -21.82 11.73 16.69
CA PRO A 121 -23.23 11.78 16.30
C PRO A 121 -24.01 12.97 16.90
N SER A 122 -23.63 13.39 18.12
CA SER A 122 -24.20 14.56 18.78
C SER A 122 -23.90 15.87 18.06
N ARG A 123 -22.74 16.00 17.40
CA ARG A 123 -22.33 17.19 16.67
C ARG A 123 -23.01 17.28 15.31
N VAL A 124 -23.26 16.14 14.66
CA VAL A 124 -23.86 16.09 13.32
C VAL A 124 -25.38 16.24 13.39
N TRP A 125 -26.04 15.46 14.24
CA TRP A 125 -27.51 15.35 14.27
C TRP A 125 -28.13 15.82 15.59
N GLY A 126 -27.36 16.43 16.49
CA GLY A 126 -27.89 16.98 17.75
C GLY A 126 -28.30 15.93 18.78
N PHE A 127 -27.86 14.68 18.65
CA PHE A 127 -28.22 13.61 19.59
C PHE A 127 -27.66 13.84 21.00
N PRO A 128 -28.35 13.36 22.05
CA PRO A 128 -27.85 13.47 23.42
C PRO A 128 -26.56 12.64 23.59
N LEU A 129 -25.54 13.26 24.19
CA LEU A 129 -24.26 12.64 24.55
C LEU A 129 -24.43 11.65 25.72
N LYS A 130 -25.06 10.50 25.47
CA LYS A 130 -25.28 9.44 26.48
C LYS A 130 -25.08 8.05 25.88
N GLY A 131 -24.62 7.12 26.72
CA GLY A 131 -24.50 5.70 26.37
C GLY A 131 -23.45 5.46 25.28
N TYR A 132 -23.81 4.70 24.24
CA TYR A 132 -22.88 4.38 23.16
C TYR A 132 -22.54 5.57 22.25
N LEU A 133 -23.42 6.58 22.19
CA LEU A 133 -23.23 7.74 21.32
C LEU A 133 -22.04 8.61 21.75
N CYS A 134 -21.67 8.60 23.04
CA CYS A 134 -20.47 9.34 23.49
C CYS A 134 -19.16 8.60 23.21
N ARG A 135 -19.23 7.32 22.82
CA ARG A 135 -18.05 6.49 22.47
C ARG A 135 -17.82 6.39 20.97
N MET A 136 -18.75 6.90 20.17
CA MET A 136 -18.76 6.72 18.73
C MET A 136 -18.24 7.97 18.02
N LEU A 137 -17.27 7.74 17.14
CA LEU A 137 -16.75 8.69 16.19
C LEU A 137 -17.02 8.15 14.78
N LEU A 138 -17.52 8.98 13.88
CA LEU A 138 -17.86 8.62 12.52
C LEU A 138 -16.93 9.33 11.53
N THR A 139 -16.53 8.64 10.46
CA THR A 139 -15.89 9.32 9.33
C THR A 139 -16.91 10.14 8.54
N GLU A 140 -16.44 11.17 7.84
CA GLU A 140 -17.27 12.02 6.96
C GLU A 140 -18.10 11.18 5.95
N ARG A 141 -17.44 10.22 5.31
CA ARG A 141 -18.07 9.32 4.34
C ARG A 141 -19.20 8.51 4.97
N LEU A 142 -19.02 8.01 6.20
CA LEU A 142 -20.05 7.26 6.89
C LEU A 142 -21.21 8.17 7.33
N VAL A 143 -20.93 9.41 7.77
CA VAL A 143 -21.95 10.42 8.06
C VAL A 143 -22.81 10.71 6.83
N GLN A 144 -22.18 10.91 5.68
CA GLN A 144 -22.88 11.18 4.43
C GLN A 144 -23.75 9.99 4.03
N LEU A 145 -23.21 8.77 4.08
CA LEU A 145 -23.96 7.55 3.78
C LEU A 145 -25.19 7.38 4.70
N ILE A 146 -25.02 7.59 6.01
CA ILE A 146 -26.14 7.51 6.96
C ILE A 146 -27.21 8.54 6.62
N SER A 147 -26.81 9.76 6.24
CA SER A 147 -27.73 10.82 5.85
C SER A 147 -28.44 10.51 4.53
N ASP A 148 -27.76 9.85 3.59
CA ASP A 148 -28.32 9.45 2.29
C ASP A 148 -29.31 8.30 2.40
N ILE A 149 -29.05 7.33 3.28
CA ILE A 149 -29.93 6.16 3.51
C ILE A 149 -31.09 6.51 4.46
N ALA A 150 -30.91 7.51 5.34
CA ALA A 150 -31.93 7.88 6.29
C ALA A 150 -33.19 8.41 5.58
N VAL A 151 -34.32 7.80 5.90
CA VAL A 151 -35.64 8.22 5.44
C VAL A 151 -36.41 8.69 6.66
N ASN A 152 -37.00 9.89 6.58
CA ASN A 152 -37.77 10.51 7.67
C ASN A 152 -36.96 10.78 8.97
N ASN A 153 -35.69 11.20 8.86
CA ASN A 153 -34.84 11.55 10.01
C ASN A 153 -34.64 10.38 11.01
N ASN A 154 -34.40 9.17 10.49
CA ASN A 154 -34.19 7.97 11.29
C ASN A 154 -32.69 7.65 11.53
N GLU A 155 -31.79 8.63 11.41
CA GLU A 155 -30.34 8.44 11.53
C GLU A 155 -29.97 7.83 12.89
N ARG A 156 -30.69 8.23 13.96
CA ARG A 156 -30.47 7.68 15.30
C ARG A 156 -30.72 6.17 15.36
N GLN A 157 -31.71 5.68 14.62
CA GLN A 157 -32.03 4.25 14.56
C GLN A 157 -30.97 3.49 13.77
N LEU A 158 -30.52 4.03 12.63
CA LEU A 158 -29.44 3.43 11.84
C LEU A 158 -28.16 3.29 12.69
N ILE A 159 -27.78 4.35 13.40
CA ILE A 159 -26.62 4.32 14.30
C ILE A 159 -26.81 3.32 15.45
N HIS A 160 -28.03 3.19 15.99
CA HIS A 160 -28.32 2.21 17.03
C HIS A 160 -28.11 0.78 16.52
N ILE A 161 -28.56 0.49 15.29
CA ILE A 161 -28.42 -0.84 14.68
C ILE A 161 -26.94 -1.13 14.44
N MET A 162 -26.19 -0.21 13.84
CA MET A 162 -24.74 -0.36 13.64
C MET A 162 -24.00 -0.64 14.96
N TRP A 163 -24.38 0.04 16.05
CA TRP A 163 -23.80 -0.24 17.36
C TRP A 163 -24.09 -1.66 17.84
N LYS A 164 -25.32 -2.15 17.67
CA LYS A 164 -25.72 -3.51 18.05
C LYS A 164 -24.97 -4.55 17.21
N GLU A 165 -24.82 -4.33 15.93
CA GLU A 165 -24.08 -5.21 15.02
C GLU A 165 -22.59 -5.26 15.39
N TYR A 166 -22.00 -4.12 15.76
CA TYR A 166 -20.65 -4.09 16.31
C TYR A 166 -20.54 -4.91 17.61
N GLN A 167 -21.49 -4.78 18.54
CA GLN A 167 -21.48 -5.55 19.79
C GLN A 167 -21.55 -7.05 19.53
N LEU A 168 -22.40 -7.48 18.58
CA LEU A 168 -22.51 -8.88 18.17
C LEU A 168 -21.22 -9.37 17.49
N ALA A 169 -20.67 -8.59 16.55
CA ALA A 169 -19.42 -8.94 15.88
C ALA A 169 -18.26 -9.08 16.87
N LYS A 170 -18.19 -8.20 17.89
CA LYS A 170 -17.21 -8.28 18.97
C LYS A 170 -17.37 -9.54 19.83
N GLN A 171 -18.60 -9.96 20.13
CA GLN A 171 -18.85 -11.21 20.87
C GLN A 171 -18.36 -12.44 20.11
N VAL A 172 -18.53 -12.45 18.78
CA VAL A 172 -18.16 -13.59 17.92
C VAL A 172 -16.66 -13.60 17.62
N LYS A 173 -16.07 -12.46 17.25
CA LYS A 173 -14.68 -12.35 16.78
C LYS A 173 -13.67 -12.00 17.88
N GLY A 174 -14.15 -11.66 19.08
CA GLY A 174 -13.33 -11.18 20.18
C GLY A 174 -12.99 -9.68 20.08
N ASP A 175 -12.21 -9.20 21.05
CA ASP A 175 -11.79 -7.79 21.13
C ASP A 175 -10.58 -7.52 20.24
N GLN A 176 -10.82 -7.33 18.94
CA GLN A 176 -9.78 -7.00 17.97
C GLN A 176 -9.59 -5.47 17.83
N PRO A 177 -8.37 -5.00 17.50
CA PRO A 177 -8.10 -3.57 17.31
C PRO A 177 -8.89 -2.97 16.13
N HIS A 178 -9.21 -3.80 15.13
CA HIS A 178 -10.02 -3.46 13.97
C HIS A 178 -11.00 -4.60 13.68
N LEU A 179 -12.26 -4.27 13.43
CA LEU A 179 -13.32 -5.23 13.14
C LEU A 179 -14.14 -4.76 11.93
N THR A 180 -14.19 -5.58 10.88
CA THR A 180 -15.13 -5.41 9.78
C THR A 180 -16.44 -6.13 10.09
N VAL A 181 -17.55 -5.42 9.92
CA VAL A 181 -18.92 -5.85 10.17
C VAL A 181 -19.71 -5.77 8.87
N SER A 182 -20.24 -6.91 8.43
CA SER A 182 -21.21 -6.96 7.34
C SER A 182 -22.59 -6.62 7.93
N GLY A 183 -22.92 -5.33 7.98
CA GLY A 183 -24.17 -4.84 8.56
C GLY A 183 -25.38 -5.05 7.64
N GLU A 184 -26.57 -4.97 8.22
CA GLU A 184 -27.88 -5.15 7.57
C GLU A 184 -28.11 -4.14 6.43
N PHE A 185 -27.69 -2.89 6.63
CA PHE A 185 -27.89 -1.81 5.66
C PHE A 185 -26.62 -1.44 4.91
N THR A 186 -25.46 -1.64 5.53
CA THR A 186 -24.16 -1.33 4.94
C THR A 186 -23.04 -2.08 5.64
N GLY A 187 -21.99 -2.41 4.90
CA GLY A 187 -20.72 -2.87 5.48
C GLY A 187 -20.00 -1.71 6.14
N PHE A 188 -19.48 -1.92 7.35
CA PHE A 188 -18.69 -0.92 8.05
C PHE A 188 -17.53 -1.57 8.80
N SER A 189 -16.53 -0.75 9.14
CA SER A 189 -15.42 -1.14 9.99
C SER A 189 -15.42 -0.33 11.28
N VAL A 190 -14.96 -0.95 12.36
CA VAL A 190 -14.80 -0.30 13.66
C VAL A 190 -13.38 -0.51 14.14
N ARG A 191 -12.72 0.58 14.53
CA ARG A 191 -11.39 0.53 15.13
C ARG A 191 -11.32 1.31 16.42
N LYS A 192 -10.45 0.88 17.33
CA LYS A 192 -10.16 1.62 18.56
C LYS A 192 -9.37 2.88 18.23
N PHE A 193 -9.81 4.03 18.74
CA PHE A 193 -9.06 5.28 18.70
C PHE A 193 -8.36 5.54 20.03
N THR A 194 -9.10 5.36 21.12
CA THR A 194 -8.60 5.34 22.50
C THR A 194 -9.39 4.27 23.27
N ASP A 195 -9.12 4.11 24.57
CA ASP A 195 -9.88 3.19 25.42
C ASP A 195 -11.38 3.55 25.50
N ASP A 196 -11.72 4.83 25.30
CA ASP A 196 -13.08 5.35 25.42
C ASP A 196 -13.78 5.56 24.06
N PHE A 197 -13.01 5.71 22.98
CA PHE A 197 -13.54 6.08 21.66
C PHE A 197 -13.29 5.04 20.59
N LEU A 198 -14.32 4.80 19.79
CA LEU A 198 -14.35 3.90 18.65
C LEU A 198 -14.66 4.70 17.38
N ILE A 199 -13.86 4.50 16.34
CA ILE A 199 -14.09 5.07 15.02
C ILE A 199 -14.83 4.05 14.18
N PHE A 200 -15.96 4.47 13.62
CA PHE A 200 -16.74 3.75 12.63
C PHE A 200 -16.48 4.38 11.26
N ASP A 201 -16.16 3.55 10.28
CA ASP A 201 -15.95 3.94 8.89
C ASP A 201 -16.72 3.00 7.96
N TYR A 202 -17.05 3.49 6.77
CA TYR A 202 -17.62 2.67 5.71
C TYR A 202 -16.56 1.65 5.19
N ALA A 203 -16.94 0.38 5.05
CA ALA A 203 -16.04 -0.70 4.63
C ALA A 203 -15.86 -0.75 3.10
#